data_AF-A0A9E6AZ77-F1
#
_entry.id   AF-A0A9E6AZ77-F1
#
_cell.length_a   1.000
_cell.length_b   1.000
_cell.length_c   1.000
_cell.angle_alpha   90.00
_cell.angle_beta   90.00
_cell.angle_gamma   90.00
#
_symmetry.space_group_name_H-M   'P 1'
#
loop_
_entity.id
_entity.type
_entity.pdbx_description
1 polymer ?
#
loop_
_entity_poly.entity_id
_entity_poly.type
_entity_poly.pdbx_seq_one_letter_code
_entity_poly.pdbx_strand_id
1 'polypeptide(L)'
;MASKLPGHVSIEKIRRIINKSPGDDFKPSMLSFQEFKLKDPLEKTIFWQGKSQALHYDKQTIRRNSRLITKLKESIFSQENLQNPAKHEFLDSKDALYQDIVVSSVIDYINNSPHGQMFKERIFTANKNGISEKIFKEVENIYQDKQTAFDINKQKLNMRYHNQRVYLKMTQHPNRAKLHETIVRDIFILQQNQIDQKDLIHSHQGKITKSCFDIIAKSAEFTESGYEYNVDREDKRNLAINIYNNINNPKWWQNLTYSQLENNKYFGYILQQDFKVAEKLNKLEIFGNRRDKAKTTEEYLQVLQEEFEFCRTVADKKLLKVRDINSLSRVNHVNKVVRVYNKNNNFINELYRDIKMIKQLNIMKDRDILSLFRQERNILDISKKIFNKCQYHYIDQIRADLTLMKKQHKIQRHNKTFANSRLYMKHCLNNQLIKTYLKNSNFLNYLQSRYRTESIVYQNKFSKGISF
;
A
#
# COMPACT_ATOMS: atom_id res chain seq x y z
N MET A 1 -2.99 -3.57 -20.18
CA MET A 1 -4.33 -3.29 -19.62
C MET A 1 -4.15 -2.50 -18.35
N ALA A 2 -4.58 -1.24 -18.36
CA ALA A 2 -4.36 -0.27 -17.30
C ALA A 2 -5.39 -0.47 -16.16
N SER A 3 -4.94 -0.90 -14.98
CA SER A 3 -5.73 -0.79 -13.76
C SER A 3 -5.51 0.59 -13.16
N LYS A 4 -6.42 1.50 -13.51
CA LYS A 4 -6.53 2.87 -12.99
C LYS A 4 -6.57 2.86 -11.46
N LEU A 5 -5.99 3.89 -10.85
CA LEU A 5 -6.39 4.36 -9.51
C LEU A 5 -7.94 4.38 -9.44
N PRO A 6 -8.55 4.18 -8.26
CA PRO A 6 -10.00 4.33 -8.11
C PRO A 6 -10.44 5.62 -8.80
N GLY A 7 -11.38 5.54 -9.75
CA GLY A 7 -11.69 6.57 -10.75
C GLY A 7 -12.19 7.92 -10.21
N HIS A 8 -12.01 8.19 -8.92
CA HIS A 8 -12.52 9.34 -8.18
C HIS A 8 -11.41 10.23 -7.59
N VAL A 9 -10.13 9.90 -7.82
CA VAL A 9 -8.99 10.63 -7.25
C VAL A 9 -8.06 11.11 -8.37
N SER A 10 -8.24 12.36 -8.82
CA SER A 10 -7.33 13.01 -9.79
C SER A 10 -6.00 13.39 -9.14
N ILE A 11 -4.96 13.60 -9.97
CA ILE A 11 -3.65 14.13 -9.52
C ILE A 11 -3.82 15.49 -8.81
N GLU A 12 -4.74 16.35 -9.27
CA GLU A 12 -5.13 17.56 -8.52
C GLU A 12 -5.69 17.25 -7.13
N LYS A 13 -6.51 16.21 -6.99
CA LYS A 13 -7.10 15.81 -5.71
C LYS A 13 -6.03 15.28 -4.75
N ILE A 14 -5.06 14.53 -5.26
CA ILE A 14 -3.88 14.08 -4.50
C ILE A 14 -3.00 15.28 -4.11
N ARG A 15 -2.71 16.22 -5.02
CA ARG A 15 -1.99 17.47 -4.70
C ARG A 15 -2.74 18.32 -3.68
N ARG A 16 -4.06 18.44 -3.77
CA ARG A 16 -4.88 19.11 -2.75
C ARG A 16 -4.84 18.38 -1.41
N ILE A 17 -4.85 17.06 -1.39
CA ILE A 17 -4.71 16.27 -0.15
C ILE A 17 -3.31 16.41 0.42
N ILE A 18 -2.25 16.45 -0.39
CA ILE A 18 -0.86 16.68 0.05
C ILE A 18 -0.66 18.10 0.57
N ASN A 19 -1.21 19.11 -0.13
CA ASN A 19 -1.15 20.52 0.29
C ASN A 19 -2.08 20.84 1.47
N LYS A 20 -3.12 20.02 1.70
CA LYS A 20 -3.96 20.05 2.91
C LYS A 20 -3.48 19.07 3.98
N SER A 21 -2.51 18.20 3.67
CA SER A 21 -1.89 17.33 4.64
C SER A 21 -1.04 18.25 5.49
N PRO A 22 -1.22 18.27 6.82
CA PRO A 22 -0.52 19.23 7.63
C PRO A 22 0.95 18.85 7.61
N GLY A 23 1.78 19.61 6.91
CA GLY A 23 3.16 19.76 7.36
C GLY A 23 3.11 20.32 8.78
N ASP A 24 4.03 19.85 9.63
CA ASP A 24 4.48 20.23 10.99
C ASP A 24 3.74 21.29 11.85
N ASP A 25 2.88 22.13 11.28
CA ASP A 25 1.99 23.12 11.87
C ASP A 25 0.52 22.67 12.01
N PHE A 26 0.21 21.38 12.21
CA PHE A 26 -1.11 21.02 12.74
C PHE A 26 -1.19 21.44 14.20
N LYS A 27 -1.46 22.72 14.44
CA LYS A 27 -1.90 23.20 15.75
C LYS A 27 -3.18 22.41 16.11
N PRO A 28 -3.25 21.80 17.31
CA PRO A 28 -4.43 21.10 17.82
C PRO A 28 -5.72 21.94 17.94
N SER A 29 -5.81 23.13 17.34
CA SER A 29 -7.00 23.98 17.38
C SER A 29 -8.21 23.35 16.69
N MET A 30 -8.04 22.32 15.83
CA MET A 30 -9.16 21.52 15.32
C MET A 30 -9.73 20.49 16.31
N LEU A 31 -9.05 20.28 17.45
CA LEU A 31 -9.37 19.28 18.48
C LEU A 31 -9.90 19.89 19.79
N SER A 32 -10.16 21.18 19.84
CA SER A 32 -10.48 21.89 21.09
C SER A 32 -11.91 21.63 21.56
N PHE A 33 -12.16 20.43 22.09
CA PHE A 33 -13.24 20.19 23.06
C PHE A 33 -13.22 21.25 24.20
N GLN A 34 -12.03 21.78 24.51
CA GLN A 34 -11.80 22.88 25.45
C GLN A 34 -12.53 24.20 25.07
N GLU A 35 -12.83 24.46 23.78
CA GLU A 35 -13.55 25.67 23.36
C GLU A 35 -15.04 25.63 23.70
N PHE A 36 -15.66 24.44 23.72
CA PHE A 36 -17.10 24.33 23.91
C PHE A 36 -17.52 24.30 25.39
N LYS A 37 -16.63 23.89 26.31
CA LYS A 37 -16.92 23.71 27.76
C LYS A 37 -18.23 22.93 28.02
N LEU A 38 -18.49 21.87 27.24
CA LEU A 38 -19.67 21.02 27.41
C LEU A 38 -19.56 20.25 28.73
N LYS A 39 -20.53 20.41 29.62
CA LYS A 39 -20.57 19.72 30.92
C LYS A 39 -21.44 18.46 30.88
N ASP A 40 -22.51 18.49 30.08
CA ASP A 40 -23.48 17.43 29.96
C ASP A 40 -22.92 16.19 29.20
N PRO A 41 -23.04 14.96 29.72
CA PRO A 41 -22.53 13.75 29.07
C PRO A 41 -23.13 13.47 27.69
N LEU A 42 -24.41 13.79 27.48
CA LEU A 42 -25.09 13.59 26.20
C LEU A 42 -24.57 14.58 25.15
N GLU A 43 -24.41 15.86 25.49
CA GLU A 43 -23.77 16.86 24.63
C GLU A 43 -22.35 16.43 24.22
N LYS A 44 -21.56 15.86 25.15
CA LYS A 44 -20.21 15.36 24.84
C LYS A 44 -20.24 14.17 23.88
N THR A 45 -21.22 13.29 24.04
CA THR A 45 -21.37 12.11 23.18
C THR A 45 -21.73 12.54 21.76
N ILE A 46 -22.72 13.42 21.60
CA ILE A 46 -23.12 14.01 20.32
C ILE A 46 -21.94 14.69 19.63
N PHE A 47 -21.15 15.48 20.38
CA PHE A 47 -19.96 16.13 19.85
C PHE A 47 -18.95 15.13 19.28
N TRP A 48 -18.57 14.11 20.05
CA TRP A 48 -17.56 13.15 19.62
C TRP A 48 -18.05 12.20 18.53
N GLN A 49 -19.33 11.82 18.55
CA GLN A 49 -19.98 11.08 17.46
C GLN A 49 -19.89 11.87 16.15
N GLY A 50 -20.33 13.13 16.15
CA GLY A 50 -20.24 14.01 14.98
C GLY A 50 -18.80 14.16 14.50
N LYS A 51 -17.87 14.44 15.41
CA LYS A 51 -16.44 14.58 15.08
C LYS A 51 -15.83 13.33 14.46
N SER A 52 -16.14 12.15 14.98
CA SER A 52 -15.65 10.87 14.43
C SER A 52 -16.11 10.62 12.98
N GLN A 53 -17.19 11.26 12.57
CA GLN A 53 -17.77 11.14 11.23
C GLN A 53 -17.47 12.35 10.34
N ALA A 54 -16.54 13.22 10.77
CA ALA A 54 -16.22 14.49 10.13
C ALA A 54 -17.42 15.45 9.97
N LEU A 55 -18.41 15.36 10.87
CA LEU A 55 -19.51 16.32 10.97
C LEU A 55 -19.09 17.50 11.85
N HIS A 56 -19.52 18.70 11.43
CA HIS A 56 -19.23 19.96 12.10
C HIS A 56 -20.50 20.51 12.75
N TYR A 57 -20.76 20.10 13.99
CA TYR A 57 -21.82 20.71 14.78
C TYR A 57 -21.29 21.92 15.56
N ASP A 58 -21.99 23.05 15.44
CA ASP A 58 -21.79 24.17 16.34
C ASP A 58 -22.41 23.89 17.73
N LYS A 59 -22.08 24.74 18.71
CA LYS A 59 -22.50 24.59 20.11
C LYS A 59 -24.03 24.60 20.27
N GLN A 60 -24.71 25.45 19.51
CA GLN A 60 -26.16 25.60 19.59
C GLN A 60 -26.85 24.37 19.02
N THR A 61 -26.33 23.82 17.92
CA THR A 61 -26.82 22.59 17.30
C THR A 61 -26.69 21.40 18.25
N ILE A 62 -25.53 21.23 18.92
CA ILE A 62 -25.34 20.18 19.93
C ILE A 62 -26.35 20.31 21.07
N ARG A 63 -26.55 21.53 21.59
CA ARG A 63 -27.52 21.81 22.67
C ARG A 63 -28.96 21.57 22.25
N ARG A 64 -29.34 21.94 21.02
CA ARG A 64 -30.68 21.71 20.48
C ARG A 64 -30.95 20.23 20.35
N ASN A 65 -30.00 19.45 19.84
CA ASN A 65 -30.14 18.00 19.70
C ASN A 65 -30.23 17.30 21.05
N SER A 66 -29.34 17.64 22.00
CA SER A 66 -29.40 17.12 23.37
C SER A 66 -30.76 17.38 24.02
N ARG A 67 -31.25 18.63 23.97
CA ARG A 67 -32.58 19.00 24.51
C ARG A 67 -33.72 18.25 23.83
N LEU A 68 -33.65 18.07 22.51
CA LEU A 68 -34.67 17.35 21.76
C LEU A 68 -34.73 15.88 22.21
N ILE A 69 -33.57 15.23 22.32
CA ILE A 69 -33.46 13.84 22.81
C ILE A 69 -34.05 13.72 24.21
N THR A 70 -33.64 14.59 25.14
CA THR A 70 -34.15 14.58 26.52
C THR A 70 -35.67 14.74 26.55
N LYS A 71 -36.22 15.73 25.84
CA LYS A 71 -37.66 15.97 25.83
C LYS A 71 -38.45 14.83 25.19
N LEU A 72 -37.97 14.25 24.09
CA LEU A 72 -38.62 13.10 23.46
C LEU A 72 -38.60 11.88 24.39
N LYS A 73 -37.49 11.66 25.08
CA LYS A 73 -37.35 10.57 26.06
C LYS A 73 -38.34 10.73 27.21
N GLU A 74 -38.45 11.94 27.78
CA GLU A 74 -39.42 12.28 28.83
C GLU A 74 -40.87 12.12 28.35
N SER A 75 -41.15 12.50 27.11
CA SER A 75 -42.51 12.42 26.55
C SER A 75 -42.92 10.97 26.29
N ILE A 76 -42.06 10.20 25.61
CA ILE A 76 -42.32 8.82 25.20
C ILE A 76 -42.39 7.89 26.42
N PHE A 77 -41.47 8.05 27.38
CA PHE A 77 -41.30 7.13 28.51
C PHE A 77 -41.69 7.72 29.87
N SER A 78 -42.68 8.62 29.90
CA SER A 78 -43.25 9.12 31.16
C SER A 78 -43.86 7.98 31.99
N GLN A 79 -43.97 8.17 33.31
CA GLN A 79 -44.44 7.13 34.25
C GLN A 79 -45.84 6.57 33.90
N GLU A 80 -46.71 7.37 33.29
CA GLU A 80 -48.06 6.97 32.86
C GLU A 80 -48.05 6.05 31.62
N ASN A 81 -47.02 6.14 30.78
CA ASN A 81 -46.95 5.40 29.50
C ASN A 81 -46.25 4.02 29.63
N LEU A 82 -45.70 3.68 30.80
CA LEU A 82 -44.95 2.44 31.02
C LEU A 82 -45.84 1.17 31.11
N GLN A 83 -47.17 1.30 31.06
CA GLN A 83 -48.11 0.19 31.21
C GLN A 83 -48.29 -0.68 29.96
N ASN A 84 -47.90 -0.19 28.77
CA ASN A 84 -47.94 -0.96 27.51
C ASN A 84 -46.56 -0.92 26.84
N PRO A 85 -45.60 -1.80 27.20
CA PRO A 85 -44.28 -1.75 26.62
C PRO A 85 -44.24 -2.42 25.23
N ALA A 86 -43.51 -1.80 24.30
CA ALA A 86 -43.14 -2.49 23.08
C ALA A 86 -42.27 -3.69 23.37
N LYS A 87 -42.46 -4.73 22.56
CA LYS A 87 -41.72 -5.97 22.70
C LYS A 87 -40.38 -5.86 22.00
N HIS A 88 -39.33 -5.55 22.75
CA HIS A 88 -37.96 -5.90 22.37
C HIS A 88 -37.66 -7.35 22.79
N GLU A 89 -36.73 -8.03 22.12
CA GLU A 89 -36.43 -9.46 22.35
C GLU A 89 -36.02 -9.75 23.81
N PHE A 90 -35.29 -8.82 24.44
CA PHE A 90 -34.85 -8.95 25.84
C PHE A 90 -34.70 -7.61 26.59
N LEU A 91 -34.96 -6.46 25.96
CA LEU A 91 -34.87 -5.15 26.63
C LEU A 91 -36.25 -4.73 27.10
N ASP A 92 -36.30 -4.01 28.20
CA ASP A 92 -37.51 -3.45 28.76
C ASP A 92 -37.64 -1.95 28.42
N SER A 93 -38.86 -1.41 28.47
CA SER A 93 -39.13 0.02 28.25
C SER A 93 -38.38 0.96 29.21
N LYS A 94 -37.92 0.43 30.35
CA LYS A 94 -37.09 1.13 31.35
C LYS A 94 -35.60 1.15 31.03
N ASP A 95 -35.14 0.36 30.05
CA ASP A 95 -33.71 0.27 29.72
C ASP A 95 -33.25 1.47 28.90
N ALA A 96 -32.15 2.09 29.34
CA ALA A 96 -31.60 3.27 28.67
C ALA A 96 -31.26 3.01 27.18
N LEU A 97 -30.72 1.83 26.87
CA LEU A 97 -30.44 1.42 25.48
C LEU A 97 -31.72 1.41 24.65
N TYR A 98 -32.78 0.74 25.13
CA TYR A 98 -34.06 0.66 24.42
C TYR A 98 -34.67 2.04 24.21
N GLN A 99 -34.72 2.85 25.27
CA GLN A 99 -35.25 4.21 25.19
C GLN A 99 -34.50 5.07 24.17
N ASP A 100 -33.17 5.00 24.14
CA ASP A 100 -32.36 5.77 23.21
C ASP A 100 -32.50 5.30 21.76
N ILE A 101 -32.63 3.99 21.52
CA ILE A 101 -32.89 3.45 20.18
C ILE A 101 -34.22 3.98 19.66
N VAL A 102 -35.27 3.88 20.46
CA VAL A 102 -36.61 4.37 20.11
C VAL A 102 -36.59 5.87 19.84
N VAL A 103 -36.04 6.66 20.76
CA VAL A 103 -35.93 8.12 20.61
C VAL A 103 -35.14 8.48 19.35
N SER A 104 -34.03 7.79 19.07
CA SER A 104 -33.24 8.05 17.86
C SER A 104 -34.02 7.74 16.58
N SER A 105 -34.80 6.66 16.57
CA SER A 105 -35.62 6.27 15.42
C SER A 105 -36.75 7.27 15.17
N VAL A 106 -37.35 7.79 16.25
CA VAL A 106 -38.32 8.89 16.16
C VAL A 106 -37.68 10.17 15.64
N ILE A 107 -36.47 10.52 16.09
CA ILE A 107 -35.75 11.71 15.59
C ILE A 107 -35.47 11.57 14.09
N ASP A 108 -34.98 10.41 13.65
CA ASP A 108 -34.77 10.14 12.22
C ASP A 108 -36.08 10.27 11.43
N TYR A 109 -37.19 9.70 11.92
CA TYR A 109 -38.50 9.87 11.30
C TYR A 109 -38.93 11.36 11.23
N ILE A 110 -38.72 12.12 12.31
CA ILE A 110 -39.02 13.56 12.34
C ILE A 110 -38.24 14.33 11.27
N ASN A 111 -36.98 13.94 11.04
CA ASN A 111 -36.09 14.63 10.09
C ASN A 111 -36.32 14.19 8.64
N ASN A 112 -36.66 12.92 8.42
CA ASN A 112 -36.64 12.28 7.09
C ASN A 112 -38.04 11.90 6.55
N SER A 113 -39.12 12.09 7.31
CA SER A 113 -40.50 11.84 6.86
C SER A 113 -41.27 13.13 6.56
N PRO A 114 -42.10 13.16 5.50
CA PRO A 114 -43.04 14.26 5.23
C PRO A 114 -43.99 14.58 6.38
N HIS A 115 -44.29 13.58 7.23
CA HIS A 115 -45.20 13.72 8.39
C HIS A 115 -44.46 13.91 9.71
N GLY A 116 -43.13 13.99 9.69
CA GLY A 116 -42.26 14.01 10.86
C GLY A 116 -42.50 15.20 11.79
N GLN A 117 -42.65 16.41 11.26
CA GLN A 117 -42.89 17.60 12.10
C GLN A 117 -44.26 17.59 12.77
N MET A 118 -45.31 17.18 12.05
CA MET A 118 -46.65 17.02 12.64
C MET A 118 -46.64 15.95 13.75
N PHE A 119 -45.88 14.87 13.57
CA PHE A 119 -45.71 13.85 14.61
C PHE A 119 -44.99 14.39 15.85
N LYS A 120 -43.91 15.17 15.65
CA LYS A 120 -43.20 15.86 16.73
C LYS A 120 -44.12 16.75 17.56
N GLU A 121 -44.97 17.54 16.91
CA GLU A 121 -45.96 18.39 17.58
C GLU A 121 -47.01 17.57 18.34
N ARG A 122 -47.51 16.48 17.75
CA ARG A 122 -48.42 15.54 18.43
C ARG A 122 -47.81 14.97 19.72
N ILE A 123 -46.52 14.57 19.70
CA ILE A 123 -45.83 14.09 20.90
C ILE A 123 -45.71 15.18 21.97
N PHE A 124 -45.30 16.40 21.58
CA PHE A 124 -45.10 17.48 22.56
C PHE A 124 -46.39 18.06 23.14
N THR A 125 -47.50 17.98 22.40
CA THR A 125 -48.83 18.40 22.89
C THR A 125 -49.47 17.33 23.78
N ALA A 126 -49.18 16.05 23.54
CA ALA A 126 -49.67 14.93 24.33
C ALA A 126 -49.18 14.94 25.79
N ASN A 127 -48.04 15.57 26.10
CA ASN A 127 -47.52 15.66 27.47
C ASN A 127 -48.47 16.31 28.51
N LYS A 128 -49.56 16.95 28.11
CA LYS A 128 -50.57 17.45 29.06
C LYS A 128 -51.56 16.37 29.53
N ASN A 129 -51.77 15.30 28.77
CA ASN A 129 -52.80 14.26 29.02
C ASN A 129 -52.25 12.82 28.86
N GLY A 130 -50.93 12.62 28.83
CA GLY A 130 -50.30 11.34 28.49
C GLY A 130 -50.26 11.06 26.99
N ILE A 131 -49.37 10.15 26.56
CA ILE A 131 -49.32 9.73 25.15
C ILE A 131 -50.36 8.64 24.93
N SER A 132 -51.29 8.88 23.99
CA SER A 132 -52.30 7.86 23.63
C SER A 132 -51.65 6.57 23.13
N GLU A 133 -52.30 5.41 23.35
CA GLU A 133 -51.85 4.11 22.83
C GLU A 133 -51.57 4.15 21.32
N LYS A 134 -52.33 4.95 20.56
CA LYS A 134 -52.14 5.15 19.13
C LYS A 134 -50.79 5.75 18.77
N ILE A 135 -50.34 6.78 19.49
CA ILE A 135 -49.03 7.41 19.26
C ILE A 135 -47.93 6.45 19.70
N PHE A 136 -48.13 5.70 20.78
CA PHE A 136 -47.17 4.71 21.22
C PHE A 136 -46.95 3.62 20.16
N LYS A 137 -48.03 3.05 19.60
CA LYS A 137 -47.96 2.12 18.45
C LYS A 137 -47.24 2.71 17.24
N GLU A 138 -47.44 4.00 16.93
CA GLU A 138 -46.74 4.69 15.84
C GLU A 138 -45.21 4.75 16.13
N VAL A 139 -44.82 5.04 17.37
CA VAL A 139 -43.41 5.00 17.81
C VAL A 139 -42.81 3.58 17.68
N GLU A 140 -43.55 2.55 18.08
CA GLU A 140 -43.12 1.16 17.96
C GLU A 140 -42.90 0.75 16.50
N ASN A 141 -43.85 1.09 15.63
CA ASN A 141 -43.79 0.79 14.20
C ASN A 141 -42.55 1.44 13.55
N ILE A 142 -42.24 2.68 13.92
CA ILE A 142 -41.02 3.37 13.44
C ILE A 142 -39.76 2.56 13.78
N TYR A 143 -39.66 2.02 14.99
CA TYR A 143 -38.53 1.17 15.37
C TYR A 143 -38.52 -0.17 14.62
N GLN A 144 -39.68 -0.84 14.50
CA GLN A 144 -39.80 -2.12 13.79
C GLN A 144 -39.45 -2.00 12.30
N ASP A 145 -39.80 -0.87 11.67
CA ASP A 145 -39.43 -0.56 10.29
C ASP A 145 -37.91 -0.45 10.14
N LYS A 146 -37.22 0.18 11.10
CA LYS A 146 -35.75 0.28 11.12
C LYS A 146 -35.09 -1.08 11.32
N GLN A 147 -35.63 -1.89 12.22
CA GLN A 147 -35.18 -3.26 12.44
C GLN A 147 -35.30 -4.08 11.15
N THR A 148 -36.46 -4.05 10.50
CA THR A 148 -36.74 -4.77 9.25
C THR A 148 -35.82 -4.31 8.12
N ALA A 149 -35.61 -2.99 7.99
CA ALA A 149 -34.71 -2.42 7.00
C ALA A 149 -33.25 -2.87 7.22
N PHE A 150 -32.81 -2.98 8.48
CA PHE A 150 -31.50 -3.52 8.82
C PHE A 150 -31.38 -5.00 8.42
N ASP A 151 -32.38 -5.81 8.79
CA ASP A 151 -32.38 -7.26 8.53
C ASP A 151 -32.36 -7.59 7.03
N ILE A 152 -33.11 -6.82 6.20
CA ILE A 152 -33.07 -6.92 4.73
C ILE A 152 -31.69 -6.55 4.19
N ASN A 153 -31.08 -5.49 4.72
CA ASN A 153 -29.79 -5.01 4.25
C ASN A 153 -28.61 -5.79 4.83
N LYS A 154 -28.81 -6.66 5.81
CA LYS A 154 -27.77 -7.48 6.46
C LYS A 154 -26.87 -8.24 5.46
N GLN A 155 -27.45 -8.72 4.36
CA GLN A 155 -26.71 -9.41 3.29
C GLN A 155 -25.89 -8.44 2.41
N LYS A 156 -26.42 -7.25 2.09
CA LYS A 156 -25.73 -6.20 1.30
C LYS A 156 -24.66 -5.47 2.11
N LEU A 157 -24.94 -5.23 3.38
CA LEU A 157 -24.00 -4.71 4.37
C LEU A 157 -22.79 -5.61 4.52
N ASN A 158 -22.85 -6.85 4.02
CA ASN A 158 -21.76 -7.80 4.01
C ASN A 158 -21.02 -7.63 5.33
N MET A 159 -21.59 -8.17 6.40
CA MET A 159 -20.80 -8.59 7.55
C MET A 159 -19.78 -9.66 7.10
N ARG A 160 -18.97 -9.40 6.06
CA ARG A 160 -17.56 -9.68 6.00
C ARG A 160 -16.98 -8.98 7.20
N TYR A 161 -17.10 -9.63 8.35
CA TYR A 161 -16.26 -9.39 9.50
C TYR A 161 -14.85 -9.14 8.95
N HIS A 162 -14.41 -7.88 8.93
CA HIS A 162 -13.03 -7.56 8.57
C HIS A 162 -12.06 -8.29 9.50
N ASN A 163 -12.59 -8.78 10.62
CA ASN A 163 -11.98 -9.78 11.46
C ASN A 163 -12.62 -11.16 11.20
N GLN A 164 -12.28 -11.82 10.09
CA GLN A 164 -12.75 -13.17 9.72
C GLN A 164 -12.59 -14.17 10.88
N ARG A 165 -11.59 -13.95 11.75
CA ARG A 165 -11.36 -14.71 13.00
C ARG A 165 -12.45 -14.54 14.06
N VAL A 166 -13.06 -13.36 14.17
CA VAL A 166 -14.18 -13.11 15.09
C VAL A 166 -15.41 -13.88 14.61
N TYR A 167 -15.72 -13.82 13.31
CA TYR A 167 -16.84 -14.56 12.73
C TYR A 167 -16.72 -16.06 12.95
N LEU A 168 -15.56 -16.63 12.59
CA LEU A 168 -15.31 -18.07 12.69
C LEU A 168 -15.43 -18.58 14.14
N LYS A 169 -15.09 -17.75 15.13
CA LYS A 169 -15.27 -18.07 16.55
C LYS A 169 -16.72 -17.96 17.00
N MET A 170 -17.53 -17.08 16.41
CA MET A 170 -18.94 -16.90 16.76
C MET A 170 -19.85 -17.93 16.11
N THR A 171 -19.57 -18.35 14.87
CA THR A 171 -20.38 -19.34 14.14
C THR A 171 -20.35 -20.73 14.78
N GLN A 172 -19.42 -20.99 15.69
CA GLN A 172 -19.38 -22.22 16.50
C GLN A 172 -20.53 -22.28 17.53
N HIS A 173 -21.22 -21.15 17.80
CA HIS A 173 -22.29 -21.06 18.78
C HIS A 173 -23.47 -20.20 18.27
N PRO A 174 -24.53 -20.80 17.69
CA PRO A 174 -25.63 -20.06 17.03
C PRO A 174 -26.32 -19.03 17.92
N ASN A 175 -26.57 -19.34 19.20
CA ASN A 175 -27.22 -18.42 20.15
C ASN A 175 -26.33 -17.19 20.47
N ARG A 176 -25.01 -17.38 20.53
CA ARG A 176 -24.04 -16.28 20.74
C ARG A 176 -23.96 -15.37 19.52
N ALA A 177 -23.95 -15.98 18.33
CA ALA A 177 -24.00 -15.25 17.07
C ALA A 177 -25.28 -14.42 16.97
N LYS A 178 -26.45 -15.01 17.28
CA LYS A 178 -27.72 -14.28 17.28
C LYS A 178 -27.73 -13.11 18.27
N LEU A 179 -27.27 -13.31 19.51
CA LEU A 179 -27.19 -12.24 20.51
C LEU A 179 -26.28 -11.09 20.04
N HIS A 180 -25.11 -11.42 19.51
CA HIS A 180 -24.18 -10.43 18.98
C HIS A 180 -24.78 -9.65 17.81
N GLU A 181 -25.45 -10.35 16.88
CA GLU A 181 -26.13 -9.72 15.76
C GLU A 181 -27.24 -8.77 16.22
N THR A 182 -28.08 -9.19 17.17
CA THR A 182 -29.13 -8.36 17.76
C THR A 182 -28.53 -7.09 18.38
N ILE A 183 -27.51 -7.21 19.22
CA ILE A 183 -26.89 -6.05 19.89
C ILE A 183 -26.16 -5.15 18.87
N VAL A 184 -25.44 -5.71 17.90
CA VAL A 184 -24.77 -4.92 16.86
C VAL A 184 -25.79 -4.15 16.01
N ARG A 185 -26.90 -4.78 15.63
CA ARG A 185 -28.01 -4.12 14.94
C ARG A 185 -28.52 -2.94 15.76
N ASP A 186 -28.85 -3.17 17.02
CA ASP A 186 -29.47 -2.16 17.87
C ASP A 186 -28.53 -0.96 18.08
N ILE A 187 -27.23 -1.21 18.28
CA ILE A 187 -26.23 -0.15 18.34
C ILE A 187 -26.08 0.54 16.98
N PHE A 188 -26.11 -0.18 15.86
CA PHE A 188 -26.00 0.46 14.53
C PHE A 188 -27.19 1.38 14.26
N ILE A 189 -28.42 0.92 14.52
CA ILE A 189 -29.64 1.73 14.38
C ILE A 189 -29.52 3.00 15.22
N LEU A 190 -29.18 2.85 16.50
CA LEU A 190 -28.98 3.99 17.40
C LEU A 190 -27.99 5.00 16.82
N GLN A 191 -26.82 4.53 16.39
CA GLN A 191 -25.72 5.40 15.98
C GLN A 191 -25.95 6.04 14.59
N GLN A 192 -26.55 5.31 13.64
CA GLN A 192 -26.91 5.86 12.33
C GLN A 192 -27.94 6.99 12.48
N ASN A 193 -28.97 6.76 13.29
CA ASN A 193 -30.04 7.73 13.53
C ASN A 193 -29.52 8.96 14.28
N GLN A 194 -28.66 8.81 15.29
CA GLN A 194 -28.11 9.95 16.05
C GLN A 194 -27.21 10.88 15.22
N ILE A 195 -26.59 10.36 14.16
CA ILE A 195 -25.60 11.06 13.35
C ILE A 195 -26.23 11.62 12.06
N ASP A 196 -27.51 11.34 11.81
CA ASP A 196 -28.24 11.71 10.60
C ASP A 196 -27.49 11.27 9.32
N GLN A 197 -26.94 10.06 9.37
CA GLN A 197 -26.21 9.45 8.26
C GLN A 197 -26.82 8.12 7.90
N LYS A 198 -26.99 7.90 6.59
CA LYS A 198 -27.52 6.65 6.05
C LYS A 198 -26.68 5.44 6.47
N ASP A 199 -25.35 5.59 6.49
CA ASP A 199 -24.40 4.54 6.86
C ASP A 199 -23.26 5.09 7.72
N LEU A 200 -22.87 4.33 8.75
CA LEU A 200 -21.63 4.59 9.48
C LEU A 200 -20.41 4.30 8.59
N ILE A 201 -19.33 5.07 8.73
CA ILE A 201 -18.05 4.75 8.08
C ILE A 201 -17.62 3.31 8.45
N HIS A 202 -17.11 2.57 7.47
CA HIS A 202 -16.71 1.16 7.60
C HIS A 202 -15.81 0.85 8.81
N SER A 203 -14.89 1.76 9.14
CA SER A 203 -14.00 1.61 10.31
C SER A 203 -14.76 1.64 11.64
N HIS A 204 -15.85 2.40 11.73
CA HIS A 204 -16.73 2.44 12.90
C HIS A 204 -17.53 1.16 13.03
N GLN A 205 -18.14 0.69 11.93
CA GLN A 205 -18.85 -0.58 11.90
C GLN A 205 -17.94 -1.72 12.39
N GLY A 206 -16.70 -1.79 11.89
CA GLY A 206 -15.72 -2.78 12.33
C GLY A 206 -15.34 -2.67 13.81
N LYS A 207 -15.18 -1.44 14.33
CA LYS A 207 -14.83 -1.21 15.74
C LYS A 207 -15.98 -1.56 16.68
N ILE A 208 -17.21 -1.15 16.37
CA ILE A 208 -18.41 -1.49 17.15
C ILE A 208 -18.58 -3.00 17.18
N THR A 209 -18.55 -3.66 16.01
CA THR A 209 -18.68 -5.12 15.89
C THR A 209 -17.67 -5.86 16.76
N LYS A 210 -16.40 -5.41 16.72
CA LYS A 210 -15.32 -5.97 17.54
C LYS A 210 -15.53 -5.71 19.03
N SER A 211 -15.92 -4.49 19.42
CA SER A 211 -16.17 -4.15 20.82
C SER A 211 -17.33 -4.98 21.40
N CYS A 212 -18.43 -5.17 20.68
CA CYS A 212 -19.52 -6.05 21.11
C CYS A 212 -19.00 -7.48 21.30
N PHE A 213 -18.23 -8.00 20.33
CA PHE A 213 -17.65 -9.34 20.44
C PHE A 213 -16.73 -9.50 21.65
N ASP A 214 -15.77 -8.57 21.83
CA ASP A 214 -14.78 -8.66 22.90
C ASP A 214 -15.43 -8.63 24.30
N ILE A 215 -16.60 -7.99 24.44
CA ILE A 215 -17.37 -7.96 25.69
C ILE A 215 -18.13 -9.28 25.88
N ILE A 216 -18.87 -9.75 24.88
CA ILE A 216 -19.61 -11.04 24.93
C ILE A 216 -18.66 -12.23 25.11
N ALA A 217 -17.46 -12.18 24.53
CA ALA A 217 -16.48 -13.25 24.64
C ALA A 217 -15.84 -13.33 26.04
N LYS A 218 -15.90 -12.26 26.84
CA LYS A 218 -15.30 -12.17 28.17
C LYS A 218 -16.32 -12.38 29.31
N SER A 219 -17.62 -12.40 29.02
CA SER A 219 -18.63 -12.62 30.05
C SER A 219 -18.58 -14.05 30.57
N ALA A 220 -18.57 -14.18 31.90
CA ALA A 220 -18.45 -15.45 32.62
C ALA A 220 -19.56 -16.46 32.24
N GLU A 221 -20.76 -15.96 31.94
CA GLU A 221 -21.92 -16.67 31.41
C GLU A 221 -21.61 -17.45 30.10
N PHE A 222 -20.46 -17.18 29.47
CA PHE A 222 -20.05 -17.74 28.19
C PHE A 222 -18.66 -18.39 28.21
N THR A 223 -17.96 -18.46 29.35
CA THR A 223 -16.56 -18.93 29.45
C THR A 223 -16.38 -20.40 29.81
N GLU A 224 -17.37 -21.07 30.39
CA GLU A 224 -17.22 -22.48 30.80
C GLU A 224 -18.05 -23.45 29.94
N SER A 225 -17.54 -24.66 29.81
CA SER A 225 -17.98 -25.81 29.02
C SER A 225 -19.35 -26.40 29.42
N GLY A 226 -20.30 -25.55 29.82
CA GLY A 226 -21.66 -25.92 30.24
C GLY A 226 -22.71 -25.42 29.26
N TYR A 227 -23.05 -26.30 28.31
CA TYR A 227 -24.31 -26.38 27.58
C TYR A 227 -24.81 -25.25 26.67
N GLU A 228 -25.23 -25.70 25.50
CA GLU A 228 -25.82 -25.01 24.36
C GLU A 228 -27.19 -24.36 24.61
N TYR A 229 -27.60 -24.12 25.87
CA TYR A 229 -28.96 -23.72 26.19
C TYR A 229 -29.08 -22.26 26.63
N ASN A 230 -29.94 -21.54 25.90
CA ASN A 230 -30.58 -20.26 26.21
C ASN A 230 -29.96 -19.47 27.37
N VAL A 231 -29.01 -18.59 27.04
CA VAL A 231 -28.69 -17.41 27.86
C VAL A 231 -30.01 -16.79 28.27
N ASP A 232 -30.21 -16.62 29.57
CA ASP A 232 -31.49 -16.16 30.07
C ASP A 232 -31.77 -14.72 29.57
N ARG A 233 -33.02 -14.28 29.71
CA ARG A 233 -33.39 -12.93 29.23
C ARG A 233 -32.63 -11.83 29.98
N GLU A 234 -32.37 -12.02 31.27
CA GLU A 234 -31.77 -11.00 32.11
C GLU A 234 -30.27 -10.87 31.84
N ASP A 235 -29.56 -11.97 31.61
CA ASP A 235 -28.16 -12.02 31.18
C ASP A 235 -27.98 -11.33 29.82
N LYS A 236 -28.85 -11.64 28.84
CA LYS A 236 -28.86 -10.95 27.54
C LYS A 236 -29.03 -9.44 27.71
N ARG A 237 -29.96 -9.04 28.58
CA ARG A 237 -30.25 -7.65 28.90
C ARG A 237 -29.06 -6.96 29.57
N ASN A 238 -28.46 -7.59 30.58
CA ASN A 238 -27.28 -7.11 31.29
C ASN A 238 -26.08 -6.93 30.35
N LEU A 239 -25.85 -7.88 29.44
CA LEU A 239 -24.83 -7.77 28.41
C LEU A 239 -25.08 -6.61 27.45
N ALA A 240 -26.30 -6.44 26.97
CA ALA A 240 -26.65 -5.35 26.07
C ALA A 240 -26.47 -3.97 26.74
N ILE A 241 -26.88 -3.84 28.01
CA ILE A 241 -26.66 -2.63 28.82
C ILE A 241 -25.16 -2.37 29.01
N ASN A 242 -24.37 -3.40 29.33
CA ASN A 242 -22.93 -3.29 29.50
C ASN A 242 -22.26 -2.82 28.19
N ILE A 243 -22.63 -3.41 27.05
CA ILE A 243 -22.12 -3.02 25.73
C ILE A 243 -22.50 -1.57 25.41
N TYR A 244 -23.76 -1.21 25.62
CA TYR A 244 -24.24 0.16 25.42
C TYR A 244 -23.44 1.16 26.26
N ASN A 245 -23.23 0.91 27.55
CA ASN A 245 -22.45 1.80 28.42
C ASN A 245 -20.97 1.91 27.98
N ASN A 246 -20.41 0.84 27.42
CA ASN A 246 -19.02 0.82 26.93
C ASN A 246 -18.83 1.50 25.57
N ILE A 247 -19.83 1.47 24.69
CA ILE A 247 -19.74 2.04 23.34
C ILE A 247 -20.35 3.45 23.31
N ASN A 248 -21.52 3.65 23.91
CA ASN A 248 -22.24 4.92 23.95
C ASN A 248 -21.75 5.84 25.08
N ASN A 249 -20.42 6.00 25.19
CA ASN A 249 -19.82 6.98 26.09
C ASN A 249 -18.88 7.93 25.32
N PRO A 250 -18.70 9.18 25.80
CA PRO A 250 -17.88 10.17 25.11
C PRO A 250 -16.43 9.72 24.86
N LYS A 251 -15.85 8.96 25.80
CA LYS A 251 -14.44 8.56 25.75
C LYS A 251 -14.18 7.55 24.64
N TRP A 252 -15.13 6.65 24.40
CA TRP A 252 -15.05 5.67 23.32
C TRP A 252 -15.02 6.38 21.95
N TRP A 253 -15.92 7.33 21.73
CA TRP A 253 -15.99 8.13 20.50
C TRP A 253 -14.79 9.07 20.32
N GLN A 254 -14.29 9.64 21.42
CA GLN A 254 -13.05 10.42 21.41
C GLN A 254 -11.86 9.57 20.95
N ASN A 255 -11.68 8.37 21.53
CA ASN A 255 -10.61 7.46 21.15
C ASN A 255 -10.71 7.02 19.69
N LEU A 256 -11.93 6.79 19.19
CA LEU A 256 -12.17 6.47 17.79
C LEU A 256 -11.74 7.62 16.87
N THR A 257 -12.13 8.85 17.23
CA THR A 257 -11.75 10.08 16.52
C THR A 257 -10.22 10.24 16.46
N TYR A 258 -9.52 10.05 17.59
CA TYR A 258 -8.06 10.12 17.61
C TYR A 258 -7.40 9.04 16.77
N SER A 259 -7.89 7.80 16.85
CA SER A 259 -7.38 6.69 16.05
C SER A 259 -7.51 6.97 14.55
N GLN A 260 -8.61 7.59 14.11
CA GLN A 260 -8.80 8.01 12.72
C GLN A 260 -7.85 9.13 12.33
N LEU A 261 -7.64 10.12 13.19
CA LEU A 261 -6.73 11.23 12.93
C LEU A 261 -5.28 10.76 12.81
N GLU A 262 -4.84 9.85 13.67
CA GLU A 262 -3.51 9.23 13.59
C GLU A 262 -3.35 8.42 12.31
N ASN A 263 -4.34 7.58 11.96
CA ASN A 263 -4.33 6.81 10.72
C ASN A 263 -4.30 7.73 9.48
N ASN A 264 -5.05 8.84 9.50
CA ASN A 264 -5.07 9.82 8.41
C ASN A 264 -3.75 10.59 8.29
N LYS A 265 -3.13 10.99 9.42
CA LYS A 265 -1.79 11.62 9.43
C LYS A 265 -0.73 10.68 8.89
N TYR A 266 -0.74 9.42 9.32
CA TYR A 266 0.19 8.40 8.86
C TYR A 266 0.03 8.11 7.36
N PHE A 267 -1.22 8.04 6.89
CA PHE A 267 -1.52 7.88 5.47
C PHE A 267 -1.08 9.10 4.64
N GLY A 268 -1.29 10.32 5.14
CA GLY A 268 -0.80 11.55 4.51
C GLY A 268 0.72 11.60 4.40
N TYR A 269 1.44 11.18 5.45
CA TYR A 269 2.89 11.06 5.45
C TYR A 269 3.38 10.03 4.43
N ILE A 270 2.76 8.85 4.37
CA ILE A 270 3.10 7.81 3.37
C ILE A 270 2.87 8.34 1.95
N LEU A 271 1.73 8.95 1.67
CA LEU A 271 1.43 9.51 0.35
C LEU A 271 2.41 10.63 -0.05
N GLN A 272 2.84 11.47 0.90
CA GLN A 272 3.83 12.51 0.63
C GLN A 272 5.22 11.93 0.30
N GLN A 273 5.62 10.85 0.99
CA GLN A 273 6.85 10.12 0.68
C GLN A 273 6.75 9.43 -0.69
N ASP A 274 5.65 8.72 -0.95
CA ASP A 274 5.40 8.06 -2.23
C ASP A 274 5.38 9.06 -3.39
N PHE A 275 4.80 10.25 -3.22
CA PHE A 275 4.79 11.30 -4.24
C PHE A 275 6.18 11.88 -4.50
N LYS A 276 6.95 12.20 -3.45
CA LYS A 276 8.34 12.67 -3.58
C LYS A 276 9.23 11.65 -4.28
N VAL A 277 8.97 10.35 -4.07
CA VAL A 277 9.69 9.28 -4.75
C VAL A 277 9.23 9.16 -6.21
N ALA A 278 7.92 9.19 -6.48
CA ALA A 278 7.38 9.16 -7.84
C ALA A 278 7.90 10.31 -8.71
N GLU A 279 7.96 11.52 -8.15
CA GLU A 279 8.51 12.71 -8.83
C GLU A 279 10.00 12.54 -9.17
N LYS A 280 10.79 11.98 -8.25
CA LYS A 280 12.19 11.63 -8.53
C LYS A 280 12.30 10.55 -9.59
N LEU A 281 11.47 9.50 -9.53
CA LEU A 281 11.48 8.38 -10.48
C LEU A 281 11.03 8.77 -11.90
N ASN A 282 10.34 9.90 -12.10
CA ASN A 282 10.05 10.43 -13.44
C ASN A 282 11.32 10.74 -14.24
N LYS A 283 12.47 10.98 -13.58
CA LYS A 283 13.76 11.13 -14.28
C LYS A 283 14.17 9.89 -15.09
N LEU A 284 13.70 8.70 -14.72
CA LEU A 284 13.97 7.47 -15.48
C LEU A 284 13.38 7.50 -16.89
N GLU A 285 12.23 8.14 -17.06
CA GLU A 285 11.57 8.30 -18.36
C GLU A 285 12.36 9.26 -19.25
N ILE A 286 12.96 10.31 -18.65
CA ILE A 286 13.86 11.24 -19.34
C ILE A 286 15.10 10.50 -19.86
N PHE A 287 15.70 9.60 -19.05
CA PHE A 287 16.83 8.79 -19.49
C PHE A 287 16.45 7.85 -20.64
N GLY A 288 15.30 7.19 -20.57
CA GLY A 288 14.78 6.37 -21.67
C GLY A 288 14.66 7.16 -22.98
N ASN A 289 13.99 8.31 -22.92
CA ASN A 289 13.81 9.19 -24.09
C ASN A 289 15.13 9.71 -24.65
N ARG A 290 16.11 10.02 -23.79
CA ARG A 290 17.44 10.47 -24.23
C ARG A 290 18.23 9.35 -24.89
N ARG A 291 18.15 8.11 -24.40
CA ARG A 291 18.78 6.94 -25.04
C ARG A 291 18.21 6.69 -26.43
N ASP A 292 16.89 6.75 -26.58
CA ASP A 292 16.24 6.51 -27.88
C ASP A 292 16.66 7.55 -28.92
N LYS A 293 16.85 8.80 -28.47
CA LYS A 293 17.29 9.94 -29.30
C LYS A 293 18.79 10.05 -29.52
N ALA A 294 19.62 9.23 -28.86
CA ALA A 294 21.07 9.28 -29.02
C ALA A 294 21.48 9.02 -30.48
N LYS A 295 22.38 9.85 -31.01
CA LYS A 295 22.86 9.77 -32.40
C LYS A 295 24.18 9.04 -32.54
N THR A 296 24.94 8.96 -31.45
CA THR A 296 26.24 8.28 -31.38
C THR A 296 26.27 7.27 -30.24
N THR A 297 27.14 6.26 -30.35
CA THR A 297 27.32 5.30 -29.26
C THR A 297 27.85 5.98 -27.99
N GLU A 298 28.71 7.00 -28.13
CA GLU A 298 29.20 7.79 -26.99
C GLU A 298 28.06 8.51 -26.24
N GLU A 299 27.15 9.17 -26.94
CA GLU A 299 25.97 9.81 -26.32
C GLU A 299 25.11 8.79 -25.57
N TYR A 300 24.89 7.61 -26.16
CA TYR A 300 24.11 6.55 -25.52
C TYR A 300 24.75 6.08 -24.21
N LEU A 301 26.07 5.85 -24.22
CA LEU A 301 26.83 5.41 -23.03
C LEU A 301 26.84 6.48 -21.93
N GLN A 302 26.91 7.76 -22.30
CA GLN A 302 26.81 8.85 -21.34
C GLN A 302 25.45 8.86 -20.63
N VAL A 303 24.36 8.73 -21.38
CA VAL A 303 23.00 8.67 -20.78
C VAL A 303 22.86 7.45 -19.86
N LEU A 304 23.44 6.31 -20.25
CA LEU A 304 23.46 5.09 -19.45
C LEU A 304 24.23 5.28 -18.13
N GLN A 305 25.37 5.99 -18.17
CA GLN A 305 26.16 6.33 -16.98
C GLN A 305 25.40 7.27 -16.04
N GLU A 306 24.74 8.30 -16.57
CA GLU A 306 23.94 9.23 -15.77
C GLU A 306 22.72 8.56 -15.12
N GLU A 307 22.02 7.68 -15.85
CA GLU A 307 20.93 6.86 -15.30
C GLU A 307 21.44 5.97 -14.17
N PHE A 308 22.63 5.40 -14.34
CA PHE A 308 23.24 4.53 -13.35
C PHE A 308 23.53 5.28 -12.04
N GLU A 309 24.19 6.44 -12.11
CA GLU A 309 24.49 7.29 -10.94
C GLU A 309 23.21 7.74 -10.22
N PHE A 310 22.17 8.06 -11.00
CA PHE A 310 20.85 8.37 -10.47
C PHE A 310 20.26 7.18 -9.71
N CYS A 311 20.23 5.98 -10.30
CA CYS A 311 19.67 4.78 -9.68
C CYS A 311 20.40 4.42 -8.36
N ARG A 312 21.73 4.56 -8.34
CA ARG A 312 22.54 4.34 -7.14
C ARG A 312 22.19 5.33 -6.03
N THR A 313 22.10 6.62 -6.36
CA THR A 313 21.72 7.68 -5.41
C THR A 313 20.33 7.44 -4.80
N VAL A 314 19.39 6.93 -5.60
CA VAL A 314 18.04 6.59 -5.14
C VAL A 314 18.05 5.38 -4.19
N ALA A 315 18.84 4.35 -4.52
CA ALA A 315 18.95 3.14 -3.69
C ALA A 315 19.65 3.39 -2.35
N ASP A 316 20.77 4.13 -2.35
CA ASP A 316 21.57 4.42 -1.15
C ASP A 316 20.78 5.22 -0.10
N LYS A 317 19.88 6.10 -0.55
CA LYS A 317 19.02 6.90 0.35
C LYS A 317 17.85 6.11 0.97
N LYS A 318 17.77 4.79 0.76
CA LYS A 318 16.67 3.90 1.21
C LYS A 318 15.28 4.42 0.83
N LEU A 319 15.17 5.18 -0.26
CA LEU A 319 13.94 5.82 -0.74
C LEU A 319 12.96 4.83 -1.39
N LEU A 320 13.30 3.53 -1.46
CA LEU A 320 12.58 2.52 -2.23
C LEU A 320 11.46 1.78 -1.46
N LYS A 321 10.94 2.35 -0.37
CA LYS A 321 9.75 1.81 0.33
C LYS A 321 8.46 2.33 -0.31
N VAL A 322 8.28 2.14 -1.62
CA VAL A 322 7.07 2.62 -2.33
C VAL A 322 6.05 1.49 -2.40
N ARG A 323 4.80 1.77 -2.01
CA ARG A 323 3.68 0.80 -2.07
C ARG A 323 2.84 0.91 -3.34
N ASP A 324 3.02 1.97 -4.13
CA ASP A 324 2.30 2.18 -5.40
C ASP A 324 2.77 1.25 -6.54
N ILE A 325 1.81 0.61 -7.21
CA ILE A 325 2.01 -0.33 -8.31
C ILE A 325 2.65 0.34 -9.54
N ASN A 326 2.32 1.62 -9.82
CA ASN A 326 2.91 2.34 -10.96
C ASN A 326 4.41 2.61 -10.70
N SER A 327 4.74 2.94 -9.46
CA SER A 327 6.10 3.16 -9.00
C SER A 327 6.90 1.85 -8.83
N LEU A 328 6.24 0.71 -8.63
CA LEU A 328 6.88 -0.61 -8.48
C LEU A 328 7.70 -1.02 -9.70
N SER A 329 7.20 -0.75 -10.91
CA SER A 329 7.94 -1.04 -12.16
C SER A 329 9.26 -0.25 -12.24
N ARG A 330 9.23 1.03 -11.82
CA ARG A 330 10.38 1.93 -11.79
C ARG A 330 11.35 1.58 -10.65
N VAL A 331 10.83 1.19 -9.48
CA VAL A 331 11.62 0.64 -8.37
C VAL A 331 12.32 -0.65 -8.78
N ASN A 332 11.64 -1.54 -9.50
CA ASN A 332 12.23 -2.75 -10.04
C ASN A 332 13.34 -2.46 -11.06
N HIS A 333 13.17 -1.42 -11.89
CA HIS A 333 14.23 -0.95 -12.79
C HIS A 333 15.46 -0.46 -12.02
N VAL A 334 15.28 0.40 -11.00
CA VAL A 334 16.38 0.86 -10.12
C VAL A 334 17.08 -0.33 -9.47
N ASN A 335 16.34 -1.28 -8.90
CA ASN A 335 16.89 -2.48 -8.28
C ASN A 335 17.67 -3.33 -9.28
N LYS A 336 17.18 -3.47 -10.53
CA LYS A 336 17.86 -4.21 -11.59
C LYS A 336 19.18 -3.54 -11.98
N VAL A 337 19.18 -2.22 -12.19
CA VAL A 337 20.37 -1.44 -12.53
C VAL A 337 21.43 -1.53 -11.42
N VAL A 338 21.02 -1.32 -10.17
CA VAL A 338 21.91 -1.41 -9.00
C VAL A 338 22.47 -2.83 -8.83
N ARG A 339 21.66 -3.87 -9.06
CA ARG A 339 22.10 -5.27 -8.96
C ARG A 339 23.14 -5.63 -10.00
N VAL A 340 23.02 -5.10 -11.22
CA VAL A 340 24.04 -5.29 -12.28
C VAL A 340 25.37 -4.72 -11.83
N TYR A 341 25.36 -3.52 -11.25
CA TYR A 341 26.57 -2.84 -10.82
C TYR A 341 27.20 -3.45 -9.58
N ASN A 342 26.43 -3.79 -8.55
CA ASN A 342 26.97 -4.45 -7.36
C ASN A 342 27.69 -5.78 -7.70
N LYS A 343 27.32 -6.42 -8.83
CA LYS A 343 28.01 -7.61 -9.35
C LYS A 343 29.25 -7.27 -10.18
N ASN A 344 29.30 -6.12 -10.84
CA ASN A 344 30.46 -5.64 -11.60
C ASN A 344 30.54 -4.10 -11.57
N ASN A 345 31.27 -3.57 -10.59
CA ASN A 345 31.43 -2.13 -10.38
C ASN A 345 32.10 -1.42 -11.57
N ASN A 346 32.79 -2.15 -12.46
CA ASN A 346 33.49 -1.59 -13.63
C ASN A 346 32.74 -1.81 -14.95
N PHE A 347 31.49 -2.32 -14.91
CA PHE A 347 30.74 -2.73 -16.09
C PHE A 347 30.67 -1.67 -17.21
N ILE A 348 30.35 -0.41 -16.88
CA ILE A 348 30.26 0.67 -17.87
C ILE A 348 31.61 0.96 -18.51
N ASN A 349 32.68 0.98 -17.70
CA ASN A 349 34.04 1.23 -18.19
C ASN A 349 34.52 0.09 -19.11
N GLU A 350 34.18 -1.15 -18.79
CA GLU A 350 34.46 -2.32 -19.64
C GLU A 350 33.71 -2.23 -20.97
N LEU A 351 32.41 -1.91 -20.94
CA LEU A 351 31.60 -1.72 -22.14
C LEU A 351 32.15 -0.59 -23.02
N TYR A 352 32.52 0.55 -22.42
CA TYR A 352 33.12 1.68 -23.13
C TYR A 352 34.44 1.29 -23.81
N ARG A 353 35.32 0.58 -23.09
CA ARG A 353 36.57 0.04 -23.64
C ARG A 353 36.29 -0.85 -24.85
N ASP A 354 35.36 -1.78 -24.74
CA ASP A 354 35.11 -2.76 -25.79
C ASP A 354 34.52 -2.10 -27.05
N ILE A 355 33.62 -1.12 -26.88
CA ILE A 355 33.08 -0.32 -27.99
C ILE A 355 34.16 0.49 -28.68
N LYS A 356 35.03 1.15 -27.89
CA LYS A 356 36.18 1.88 -28.44
C LYS A 356 37.07 0.96 -29.26
N MET A 357 37.31 -0.26 -28.80
CA MET A 357 38.08 -1.26 -29.54
C MET A 357 37.38 -1.71 -30.82
N ILE A 358 36.07 -1.98 -30.79
CA ILE A 358 35.30 -2.29 -32.00
C ILE A 358 35.46 -1.20 -33.07
N LYS A 359 35.36 0.07 -32.65
CA LYS A 359 35.47 1.23 -33.55
C LYS A 359 36.89 1.37 -34.11
N GLN A 360 37.91 1.29 -33.24
CA GLN A 360 39.32 1.40 -33.63
C GLN A 360 39.76 0.30 -34.59
N LEU A 361 39.25 -0.92 -34.41
CA LEU A 361 39.56 -2.08 -35.26
C LEU A 361 38.60 -2.22 -36.44
N ASN A 362 37.66 -1.28 -36.61
CA ASN A 362 36.63 -1.30 -37.65
C ASN A 362 35.86 -2.64 -37.73
N ILE A 363 35.62 -3.29 -36.58
CA ILE A 363 34.91 -4.58 -36.47
C ILE A 363 33.42 -4.39 -36.76
N MET A 364 32.87 -3.23 -36.39
CA MET A 364 31.46 -2.88 -36.55
C MET A 364 31.31 -1.36 -36.64
N LYS A 365 30.37 -0.89 -37.46
CA LYS A 365 30.08 0.54 -37.59
C LYS A 365 29.25 1.04 -36.42
N ASP A 366 29.42 2.31 -36.05
CA ASP A 366 28.73 2.95 -34.92
C ASP A 366 27.19 2.79 -34.99
N ARG A 367 26.62 2.93 -36.20
CA ARG A 367 25.19 2.73 -36.44
C ARG A 367 24.69 1.32 -36.10
N ASP A 368 25.52 0.30 -36.32
CA ASP A 368 25.15 -1.10 -36.09
C ASP A 368 25.22 -1.40 -34.58
N ILE A 369 26.15 -0.77 -33.86
CA ILE A 369 26.24 -0.82 -32.40
C ILE A 369 25.01 -0.15 -31.76
N LEU A 370 24.62 1.04 -32.26
CA LEU A 370 23.39 1.70 -31.81
C LEU A 370 22.13 0.87 -32.09
N SER A 371 22.07 0.19 -33.24
CA SER A 371 20.98 -0.74 -33.54
C SER A 371 20.93 -1.89 -32.53
N LEU A 372 22.08 -2.45 -32.15
CA LEU A 372 22.15 -3.48 -31.11
C LEU A 372 21.63 -2.95 -29.76
N PHE A 373 22.00 -1.72 -29.37
CA PHE A 373 21.50 -1.09 -28.16
C PHE A 373 19.98 -0.89 -28.14
N ARG A 374 19.38 -0.58 -29.29
CA ARG A 374 17.93 -0.34 -29.41
C ARG A 374 17.10 -1.62 -29.49
N GLN A 375 17.64 -2.67 -30.10
CA GLN A 375 16.93 -3.93 -30.31
C GLN A 375 16.97 -4.83 -29.06
N GLU A 376 18.05 -4.78 -28.30
CA GLU A 376 18.25 -5.64 -27.14
C GLU A 376 17.81 -4.97 -25.83
N ARG A 377 16.93 -5.65 -25.08
CA ARG A 377 16.40 -5.13 -23.80
C ARG A 377 17.36 -5.30 -22.62
N ASN A 378 18.45 -6.05 -22.79
CA ASN A 378 19.36 -6.39 -21.71
C ASN A 378 20.79 -5.92 -22.02
N ILE A 379 21.24 -4.93 -21.27
CA ILE A 379 22.57 -4.33 -21.42
C ILE A 379 23.72 -5.32 -21.20
N LEU A 380 23.51 -6.34 -20.36
CA LEU A 380 24.50 -7.39 -20.12
C LEU A 380 24.73 -8.26 -21.37
N ASP A 381 23.66 -8.56 -22.11
CA ASP A 381 23.74 -9.38 -23.32
C ASP A 381 24.42 -8.59 -24.44
N ILE A 382 24.13 -7.28 -24.56
CA ILE A 382 24.81 -6.38 -25.48
C ILE A 382 26.31 -6.34 -25.18
N SER A 383 26.69 -6.12 -23.91
CA SER A 383 28.08 -6.11 -23.48
C SER A 383 28.81 -7.42 -23.82
N LYS A 384 28.18 -8.57 -23.54
CA LYS A 384 28.74 -9.87 -23.90
C LYS A 384 28.91 -10.05 -25.42
N LYS A 385 27.93 -9.62 -26.22
CA LYS A 385 28.02 -9.67 -27.69
C LYS A 385 29.18 -8.82 -28.22
N ILE A 386 29.31 -7.59 -27.71
CA ILE A 386 30.39 -6.67 -28.07
C ILE A 386 31.75 -7.25 -27.67
N PHE A 387 31.89 -7.74 -26.43
CA PHE A 387 33.11 -8.39 -25.96
C PHE A 387 33.49 -9.59 -26.83
N ASN A 388 32.52 -10.45 -27.16
CA ASN A 388 32.76 -11.62 -28.01
C ASN A 388 33.22 -11.24 -29.42
N LYS A 389 32.71 -10.15 -30.00
CA LYS A 389 33.16 -9.64 -31.30
C LYS A 389 34.64 -9.23 -31.26
N CYS A 390 35.07 -8.53 -30.20
CA CYS A 390 36.49 -8.23 -29.99
C CYS A 390 37.33 -9.51 -29.79
N GLN A 391 36.84 -10.45 -28.99
CA GLN A 391 37.51 -11.72 -28.73
C GLN A 391 37.71 -12.54 -30.01
N TYR A 392 36.67 -12.70 -30.82
CA TYR A 392 36.79 -13.43 -32.09
C TYR A 392 37.76 -12.75 -33.05
N HIS A 393 37.69 -11.42 -33.16
CA HIS A 393 38.64 -10.68 -34.00
C HIS A 393 40.09 -10.96 -33.62
N TYR A 394 40.44 -10.86 -32.34
CA TYR A 394 41.82 -11.14 -31.90
C TYR A 394 42.22 -12.61 -32.10
N ILE A 395 41.32 -13.56 -31.85
CA ILE A 395 41.58 -14.99 -32.08
C ILE A 395 41.87 -15.26 -33.56
N ASP A 396 41.02 -14.73 -34.45
CA ASP A 396 41.14 -14.95 -35.88
C ASP A 396 42.37 -14.23 -36.46
N GLN A 397 42.67 -13.03 -35.97
CA GLN A 397 43.91 -12.32 -36.32
C GLN A 397 45.15 -13.13 -35.92
N ILE A 398 45.21 -13.65 -34.70
CA ILE A 398 46.35 -14.46 -34.24
C ILE A 398 46.46 -15.76 -35.06
N ARG A 399 45.35 -16.41 -35.38
CA ARG A 399 45.34 -17.62 -36.22
C ARG A 399 45.86 -17.34 -37.64
N ALA A 400 45.39 -16.25 -38.25
CA ALA A 400 45.84 -15.83 -39.57
C ALA A 400 47.34 -15.52 -39.55
N ASP A 401 47.81 -14.78 -38.53
CA ASP A 401 49.22 -14.41 -38.37
C ASP A 401 50.12 -15.63 -38.19
N LEU A 402 49.73 -16.59 -37.33
CA LEU A 402 50.47 -17.85 -37.15
C LEU A 402 50.50 -18.70 -38.43
N THR A 403 49.43 -18.65 -39.23
CA THR A 403 49.37 -19.36 -40.52
C THR A 403 50.27 -18.70 -41.55
N LEU A 404 50.29 -17.37 -41.62
CA LEU A 404 51.18 -16.60 -42.49
C LEU A 404 52.65 -16.85 -42.12
N MET A 405 52.96 -16.86 -40.83
CA MET A 405 54.31 -17.14 -40.33
C MET A 405 54.84 -18.51 -40.72
N LYS A 406 53.98 -19.53 -40.85
CA LYS A 406 54.39 -20.84 -41.38
C LYS A 406 54.87 -20.76 -42.83
N LYS A 407 54.33 -19.83 -43.61
CA LYS A 407 54.65 -19.65 -45.04
C LYS A 407 55.82 -18.69 -45.28
N GLN A 408 55.87 -17.58 -44.52
CA GLN A 408 56.78 -16.46 -44.79
C GLN A 408 57.92 -16.34 -43.78
N HIS A 409 57.92 -17.17 -42.73
CA HIS A 409 58.90 -17.17 -41.63
C HIS A 409 59.04 -15.85 -40.85
N LYS A 410 58.28 -14.80 -41.18
CA LYS A 410 58.22 -13.53 -40.44
C LYS A 410 56.84 -12.88 -40.57
N ILE A 411 56.49 -12.01 -39.63
CA ILE A 411 55.32 -11.12 -39.75
C ILE A 411 55.63 -9.74 -39.16
N GLN A 412 54.95 -8.70 -39.65
CA GLN A 412 54.98 -7.37 -39.08
C GLN A 412 53.62 -7.03 -38.45
N ARG A 413 53.60 -6.71 -37.16
CA ARG A 413 52.40 -6.29 -36.42
C ARG A 413 52.76 -5.23 -35.38
N HIS A 414 51.91 -4.20 -35.25
CA HIS A 414 52.10 -3.11 -34.29
C HIS A 414 53.51 -2.47 -34.38
N ASN A 415 53.97 -2.19 -35.60
CA ASN A 415 55.31 -1.64 -35.89
C ASN A 415 56.49 -2.50 -35.39
N LYS A 416 56.25 -3.79 -35.10
CA LYS A 416 57.27 -4.77 -34.71
C LYS A 416 57.30 -5.92 -35.72
N THR A 417 58.51 -6.32 -36.09
CA THR A 417 58.74 -7.51 -36.91
C THR A 417 59.07 -8.68 -36.01
N PHE A 418 58.33 -9.79 -36.16
CA PHE A 418 58.53 -11.01 -35.42
C PHE A 418 59.14 -12.07 -36.34
N ALA A 419 60.36 -12.50 -36.01
CA ALA A 419 61.13 -13.44 -36.82
C ALA A 419 60.68 -14.91 -36.69
N ASN A 420 59.76 -15.22 -35.79
CA ASN A 420 59.15 -16.55 -35.66
C ASN A 420 57.87 -16.50 -34.81
N SER A 421 57.10 -17.59 -34.89
CA SER A 421 55.85 -17.80 -34.14
C SER A 421 56.04 -17.70 -32.63
N ARG A 422 57.14 -18.20 -32.07
CA ARG A 422 57.43 -18.12 -30.62
C ARG A 422 57.48 -16.68 -30.11
N LEU A 423 58.22 -15.79 -30.78
CA LEU A 423 58.34 -14.39 -30.40
C LEU A 423 56.99 -13.64 -30.53
N TYR A 424 56.22 -13.96 -31.56
CA TYR A 424 54.90 -13.39 -31.76
C TYR A 424 53.88 -13.86 -30.71
N MET A 425 53.86 -15.15 -30.38
CA MET A 425 53.01 -15.69 -29.31
C MET A 425 53.37 -15.10 -27.95
N LYS A 426 54.67 -14.94 -27.65
CA LYS A 426 55.14 -14.26 -26.43
C LYS A 426 54.59 -12.83 -26.35
N HIS A 427 54.63 -12.09 -27.46
CA HIS A 427 54.05 -10.75 -27.52
C HIS A 427 52.53 -10.76 -27.27
N CYS A 428 51.79 -11.68 -27.91
CA CYS A 428 50.34 -11.79 -27.71
C CYS A 428 49.96 -12.12 -26.26
N LEU A 429 50.73 -13.00 -25.60
CA LEU A 429 50.50 -13.39 -24.20
C LEU A 429 50.86 -12.28 -23.19
N ASN A 430 51.79 -11.40 -23.54
CA ASN A 430 52.26 -10.30 -22.69
C ASN A 430 51.56 -8.97 -22.94
N ASN A 431 50.88 -8.81 -24.07
CA ASN A 431 50.12 -7.60 -24.38
C ASN A 431 48.81 -7.59 -23.56
N GLN A 432 48.66 -6.61 -22.67
CA GLN A 432 47.51 -6.53 -21.76
C GLN A 432 46.17 -6.45 -22.49
N LEU A 433 46.09 -5.69 -23.59
CA LEU A 433 44.85 -5.56 -24.37
C LEU A 433 44.46 -6.90 -25.00
N ILE A 434 45.41 -7.59 -25.64
CA ILE A 434 45.16 -8.91 -26.25
C ILE A 434 44.77 -9.91 -25.14
N LYS A 435 45.48 -9.90 -24.03
CA LYS A 435 45.23 -10.79 -22.89
C LYS A 435 43.83 -10.62 -22.30
N THR A 436 43.31 -9.40 -22.23
CA THR A 436 41.93 -9.13 -21.81
C THR A 436 40.91 -9.92 -22.62
N TYR A 437 41.07 -9.95 -23.95
CA TYR A 437 40.14 -10.64 -24.86
C TYR A 437 40.41 -12.13 -25.00
N LEU A 438 41.63 -12.60 -24.73
CA LEU A 438 41.92 -14.04 -24.69
C LEU A 438 41.51 -14.70 -23.37
N LYS A 439 41.30 -13.92 -22.30
CA LYS A 439 40.94 -14.42 -20.98
C LYS A 439 39.71 -15.32 -21.04
N ASN A 440 39.78 -16.48 -20.37
CA ASN A 440 38.73 -17.51 -20.32
C ASN A 440 38.34 -18.13 -21.67
N SER A 441 39.16 -17.97 -22.72
CA SER A 441 38.97 -18.68 -23.99
C SER A 441 39.79 -19.98 -24.01
N ASN A 442 39.25 -21.04 -24.63
CA ASN A 442 40.03 -22.25 -24.94
C ASN A 442 41.26 -21.94 -25.81
N PHE A 443 41.21 -20.84 -26.58
CA PHE A 443 42.29 -20.39 -27.42
C PHE A 443 43.51 -19.91 -26.62
N LEU A 444 43.31 -19.31 -25.45
CA LEU A 444 44.43 -18.93 -24.58
C LEU A 444 45.22 -20.16 -24.12
N ASN A 445 44.52 -21.22 -23.71
CA ASN A 445 45.16 -22.49 -23.31
C ASN A 445 45.93 -23.10 -24.49
N TYR A 446 45.31 -23.10 -25.68
CA TYR A 446 45.97 -23.52 -26.91
C TYR A 446 47.26 -22.72 -27.19
N LEU A 447 47.19 -21.39 -27.09
CA LEU A 447 48.30 -20.48 -27.37
C LEU A 447 49.45 -20.68 -26.37
N GLN A 448 49.12 -20.85 -25.08
CA GLN A 448 50.09 -21.14 -24.02
C GLN A 448 50.79 -22.48 -24.21
N SER A 449 50.02 -23.55 -24.49
CA SER A 449 50.58 -24.88 -24.76
C SER A 449 51.50 -24.86 -25.97
N ARG A 450 51.07 -24.24 -27.06
CA ARG A 450 51.88 -24.10 -28.27
C ARG A 450 53.17 -23.31 -28.04
N TYR A 451 53.08 -22.20 -27.31
CA TYR A 451 54.26 -21.41 -26.94
C TYR A 451 55.27 -22.22 -26.09
N ARG A 452 54.79 -23.04 -25.15
CA ARG A 452 55.64 -23.95 -24.35
C ARG A 452 56.35 -24.96 -25.25
N THR A 453 55.62 -25.65 -26.12
CA THR A 453 56.19 -26.64 -27.06
C THR A 453 57.25 -26.00 -27.97
N GLU A 454 56.96 -24.84 -28.57
CA GLU A 454 57.92 -24.15 -29.43
C GLU A 454 59.15 -23.63 -28.65
N SER A 455 59.00 -23.31 -27.36
CA SER A 455 60.12 -22.91 -26.50
C SER A 455 61.04 -24.07 -26.18
N ILE A 456 60.49 -25.26 -25.91
CA ILE A 456 61.27 -26.50 -25.70
C ILE A 456 62.01 -26.89 -26.97
N VAL A 457 61.35 -26.85 -28.13
CA VAL A 457 61.99 -27.15 -29.43
C VAL A 457 63.12 -26.16 -29.73
N TYR A 458 62.94 -24.88 -29.42
CA TYR A 458 63.99 -23.87 -29.57
C TYR A 458 65.17 -24.16 -28.63
N GLN A 459 64.92 -24.42 -27.34
CA GLN A 459 65.98 -24.78 -26.38
C GLN A 459 66.77 -26.02 -26.82
N ASN A 460 66.08 -27.06 -27.28
CA ASN A 460 66.70 -28.32 -27.74
C ASN A 460 67.51 -28.17 -29.04
N LYS A 461 67.14 -27.24 -29.93
CA LYS A 461 67.92 -26.93 -31.14
C LYS A 461 69.22 -26.18 -30.82
N PHE A 462 69.20 -25.30 -29.82
CA PHE A 462 70.39 -24.55 -29.40
C PHE A 462 71.30 -25.37 -28.47
N SER A 463 70.77 -26.29 -27.66
CA SER A 463 71.59 -27.18 -26.82
C SER A 463 72.29 -28.29 -27.62
N LYS A 464 71.76 -28.67 -28.79
CA LYS A 464 72.44 -29.59 -29.73
C LYS A 464 73.37 -28.90 -30.75
N GLY A 465 73.39 -27.56 -30.78
CA GLY A 465 74.24 -26.75 -31.67
C GLY A 465 75.51 -26.22 -31.00
N ILE A 466 75.79 -26.63 -29.76
CA ILE A 466 77.04 -26.34 -29.05
C ILE A 466 77.61 -27.69 -28.57
N SER A 467 78.18 -28.44 -29.50
CA SER A 467 79.35 -29.25 -29.18
C SER A 467 80.53 -28.52 -29.81
N PHE A 468 81.32 -27.84 -28.98
CA PHE A 468 82.71 -27.56 -29.34
C PHE A 468 83.49 -28.87 -29.36
#